data_AF-A0A5C3QET4-F1
#
_entry.id   AF-A0A5C3QET4-F1
#
_cell.length_a   1.000
_cell.length_b   1.000
_cell.length_c   1.000
_cell.angle_alpha   90.00
_cell.angle_beta   90.00
_cell.angle_gamma   90.00
#
_symmetry.space_group_name_H-M   'P 1'
#
loop_
_entity.id
_entity.type
_entity.pdbx_description
1 polymer ?
#
loop_
_entity_poly.entity_id
_entity_poly.type
_entity_poly.pdbx_seq_one_letter_code
_entity_poly.pdbx_strand_id
1 'polypeptide(L)'
;MSTSAMSTPPAPSQSAGEEGSFFDNILTPGSSLNSTFLAILDTVFAALLCILLSLVWLTGSIHFVFLVLIELGLWGSVKWFVRELKAVKQAEAAQLKEPTESKKTS
;
A
#
# COMPACT_ATOMS: atom_id res chain seq x y z
N MET A 1 5.03 -43.75 49.03
CA MET A 1 5.15 -44.67 47.89
C MET A 1 4.57 -43.97 46.67
N SER A 2 5.41 -43.79 45.66
CA SER A 2 5.13 -43.10 44.41
C SER A 2 4.31 -43.95 43.43
N THR A 3 3.69 -43.28 42.46
CA THR A 3 3.54 -43.60 41.02
C THR A 3 2.11 -43.73 40.45
N SER A 4 1.76 -42.72 39.65
CA SER A 4 1.12 -42.81 38.32
C SER A 4 1.27 -41.39 37.74
N ALA A 5 2.32 -41.09 36.99
CA ALA A 5 2.46 -41.30 35.55
C ALA A 5 1.34 -40.63 34.74
N MET A 6 1.77 -39.76 33.82
CA MET A 6 1.27 -39.62 32.44
C MET A 6 0.68 -38.25 32.05
N SER A 7 1.33 -37.70 31.01
CA SER A 7 0.81 -36.80 29.97
C SER A 7 0.95 -35.29 30.15
N THR A 8 2.08 -34.81 29.64
CA THR A 8 2.16 -33.81 28.56
C THR A 8 1.71 -32.37 28.85
N PRO A 9 2.63 -31.38 28.72
CA PRO A 9 2.24 -29.98 28.58
C PRO A 9 1.71 -29.72 27.16
N PRO A 10 0.48 -29.19 26.98
CA PRO A 10 0.14 -28.50 25.75
C PRO A 10 0.67 -27.07 25.85
N ALA A 11 1.75 -26.81 25.13
CA ALA A 11 1.94 -25.48 24.58
C ALA A 11 0.77 -25.18 23.63
N PRO A 12 0.16 -23.99 23.77
CA PRO A 12 -0.07 -23.13 22.62
C PRO A 12 0.94 -21.98 22.79
N SER A 13 2.11 -22.00 22.15
CA SER A 13 2.23 -21.64 20.72
C SER A 13 0.99 -20.96 20.15
N GLN A 14 0.65 -19.78 20.68
CA GLN A 14 -0.12 -18.81 19.91
C GLN A 14 0.69 -17.53 19.80
N SER A 15 1.19 -17.37 18.57
CA SER A 15 1.86 -16.24 17.95
C SER A 15 1.33 -14.89 18.43
N ALA A 16 1.88 -14.39 19.54
CA ALA A 16 1.80 -12.98 19.93
C ALA A 16 3.06 -12.27 19.43
N GLY A 17 3.27 -12.30 18.10
CA GLY A 17 4.49 -11.76 17.50
C GLY A 17 4.42 -11.43 16.01
N GLU A 18 3.27 -11.59 15.34
CA GLU A 18 3.16 -11.33 13.90
C GLU A 18 2.63 -9.94 13.55
N GLU A 19 2.06 -9.18 14.50
CA GLU A 19 1.55 -7.82 14.21
C GLU A 19 2.69 -6.82 13.91
N GLY A 20 3.83 -6.96 14.60
CA GLY A 20 4.94 -6.00 14.54
C GLY A 20 5.72 -6.05 13.22
N SER A 21 5.80 -7.22 12.59
CA SER A 21 6.63 -7.44 11.40
C SER A 21 6.03 -6.82 10.12
N PHE A 22 4.70 -6.70 10.01
CA PHE A 22 4.05 -6.05 8.86
C PHE A 22 4.18 -4.52 8.92
N PHE A 23 4.08 -3.93 10.11
CA PHE A 23 4.30 -2.50 10.33
C PHE A 23 5.80 -2.13 10.26
N ASP A 24 6.72 -2.93 10.82
CA ASP A 24 8.16 -2.67 10.65
C ASP A 24 8.61 -2.79 9.17
N ASN A 25 8.02 -3.70 8.38
CA ASN A 25 8.28 -3.79 6.93
C ASN A 25 7.60 -2.66 6.12
N ILE A 26 6.52 -2.03 6.60
CA ILE A 26 5.93 -0.84 5.95
C ILE A 26 6.76 0.43 6.20
N LEU A 27 7.47 0.49 7.34
CA LEU A 27 8.33 1.61 7.73
C LEU A 27 9.78 1.47 7.26
N THR A 28 10.17 0.30 6.74
CA THR A 28 11.49 0.14 6.12
C THR A 28 11.53 0.89 4.79
N PRO A 29 12.38 1.92 4.63
CA PRO A 29 12.38 2.76 3.43
C PRO A 29 12.74 1.91 2.19
N GLY A 30 11.74 1.68 1.33
CA GLY A 30 11.94 1.17 -0.04
C GLY A 30 11.37 -0.21 -0.38
N SER A 31 11.01 -1.06 0.58
CA SER A 31 10.77 -2.50 0.28
C SER A 31 9.30 -2.91 0.03
N SER A 32 8.30 -2.14 0.46
CA SER A 32 6.88 -2.58 0.45
C SER A 32 5.90 -1.67 -0.31
N LEU A 33 6.36 -0.55 -0.86
CA LEU A 33 5.51 0.63 -1.05
C LEU A 33 5.34 1.13 -2.49
N ASN A 34 5.31 0.27 -3.53
CA ASN A 34 5.14 0.81 -4.90
C ASN A 34 4.02 0.27 -5.77
N SER A 35 3.45 -0.92 -5.56
CA SER A 35 2.33 -1.38 -6.41
C SER A 35 1.17 -1.97 -5.63
N THR A 36 1.43 -2.80 -4.62
CA THR A 36 0.37 -3.45 -3.84
C THR A 36 -0.44 -2.44 -3.03
N PHE A 37 0.21 -1.53 -2.30
CA PHE A 37 -0.48 -0.49 -1.52
C PHE A 37 -1.34 0.43 -2.39
N LEU A 38 -0.84 0.81 -3.56
CA LEU A 38 -1.59 1.64 -4.50
C LEU A 38 -2.81 0.91 -5.07
N ALA A 39 -2.70 -0.39 -5.34
CA ALA A 39 -3.83 -1.20 -5.78
C ALA A 39 -4.89 -1.35 -4.68
N ILE A 40 -4.47 -1.45 -3.41
CA ILE A 40 -5.40 -1.45 -2.26
C ILE A 40 -6.11 -0.09 -2.17
N LEU A 41 -5.39 1.03 -2.25
CA LEU A 41 -6.01 2.36 -2.25
C LEU A 41 -7.01 2.54 -3.39
N ASP A 42 -6.66 2.11 -4.61
CA ASP A 42 -7.56 2.16 -5.77
C ASP A 42 -8.85 1.36 -5.52
N THR A 43 -8.72 0.18 -4.91
CA THR A 43 -9.87 -0.65 -4.52
C THR A 43 -10.74 0.03 -3.46
N VAL A 44 -10.13 0.67 -2.46
CA VAL A 44 -10.85 1.38 -1.39
C VAL A 44 -11.58 2.60 -1.95
N PHE A 45 -10.95 3.40 -2.82
CA PHE A 45 -11.59 4.53 -3.49
C PHE A 45 -12.74 4.08 -4.40
N ALA A 46 -12.55 2.99 -5.17
CA ALA A 46 -13.62 2.44 -5.99
C ALA A 46 -14.81 1.96 -5.15
N ALA A 47 -14.56 1.29 -4.01
CA ALA A 47 -15.60 0.88 -3.08
C ALA A 47 -16.32 2.09 -2.48
N LEU A 48 -15.57 3.11 -2.06
CA LEU A 48 -16.12 4.35 -1.50
C LEU A 48 -16.99 5.09 -2.53
N LEU A 49 -16.51 5.21 -3.77
CA LEU A 49 -17.27 5.80 -4.88
C LEU A 49 -18.56 5.01 -5.14
N CYS A 50 -18.51 3.68 -5.12
CA CYS A 50 -19.68 2.83 -5.31
C CYS A 50 -20.75 3.05 -4.22
N ILE A 51 -20.30 3.20 -2.97
CA ILE A 51 -21.17 3.54 -1.84
C ILE A 51 -21.75 4.94 -1.99
N LEU A 52 -20.92 5.93 -2.33
CA LEU A 52 -21.37 7.31 -2.56
C LEU A 52 -22.40 7.39 -3.70
N LEU A 53 -22.17 6.69 -4.82
CA LEU A 53 -23.12 6.61 -5.94
C LEU A 53 -24.45 5.97 -5.51
N SER A 54 -24.39 4.90 -4.70
CA SER A 54 -25.60 4.28 -4.14
C SER A 54 -26.37 5.25 -3.24
N LEU A 55 -25.68 6.05 -2.43
CA LEU A 55 -26.29 7.06 -1.57
C LEU A 55 -26.84 8.26 -2.35
N VAL A 56 -26.17 8.71 -3.41
CA VAL A 56 -26.68 9.73 -4.34
C VAL A 56 -28.04 9.29 -4.88
N TRP A 57 -28.13 8.04 -5.34
CA TRP A 57 -29.36 7.50 -5.92
C TRP A 57 -30.50 7.39 -4.89
N LEU A 58 -30.16 7.09 -3.64
CA LEU A 58 -31.15 6.91 -2.58
C LEU A 58 -31.64 8.22 -1.94
N THR A 59 -30.76 9.23 -1.80
CA THR A 59 -31.07 10.46 -1.02
C THR A 59 -31.38 11.67 -1.90
N GLY A 60 -30.91 11.72 -3.16
CA GLY A 60 -31.21 12.81 -4.09
C GLY A 60 -30.68 14.20 -3.70
N SER A 61 -29.73 14.28 -2.75
CA SER A 61 -29.19 15.55 -2.24
C SER A 61 -27.91 15.97 -2.99
N ILE A 62 -27.82 17.26 -3.34
CA ILE A 62 -26.66 17.86 -4.01
C ILE A 62 -25.35 17.70 -3.22
N HIS A 63 -25.43 17.55 -1.88
CA HIS A 63 -24.28 17.31 -1.02
C HIS A 63 -23.46 16.09 -1.47
N PHE A 64 -24.12 15.01 -1.87
CA PHE A 64 -23.43 13.79 -2.30
C PHE A 64 -22.73 13.94 -3.65
N VAL A 65 -23.17 14.87 -4.50
CA VAL A 65 -22.48 15.18 -5.76
C VAL A 65 -21.11 15.80 -5.49
N PHE A 66 -21.01 16.73 -4.54
CA PHE A 66 -19.72 17.30 -4.14
C PHE A 66 -18.78 16.25 -3.53
N LEU A 67 -19.30 15.33 -2.73
CA LEU A 67 -18.51 14.23 -2.17
C LEU A 67 -17.92 13.34 -3.27
N VAL A 68 -18.71 13.01 -4.30
CA VAL A 68 -18.24 12.25 -5.47
C VAL A 68 -17.16 13.02 -6.24
N LEU A 69 -17.33 14.34 -6.43
CA LEU A 69 -16.33 15.16 -7.13
C LEU A 69 -15.00 15.24 -6.38
N ILE A 70 -15.04 15.43 -5.05
CA ILE A 70 -13.84 15.48 -4.23
C ILE A 70 -13.13 14.12 -4.23
N GLU A 71 -13.89 13.03 -4.16
CA GLU A 71 -13.35 11.66 -4.27
C GLU A 71 -12.65 11.42 -5.61
N LEU A 72 -13.27 11.82 -6.73
CA LEU A 72 -12.64 11.74 -8.06
C LEU A 72 -11.39 12.62 -8.16
N GLY A 73 -11.41 13.82 -7.58
CA GLY A 73 -10.25 14.71 -7.51
C GLY A 73 -9.10 14.10 -6.72
N LEU A 74 -9.40 13.45 -5.59
CA LEU A 74 -8.43 12.73 -4.77
C LEU A 74 -7.85 11.52 -5.53
N TRP A 75 -8.71 10.71 -6.16
CA TRP A 75 -8.28 9.56 -6.96
C TRP A 75 -7.37 9.98 -8.11
N GLY A 76 -7.71 11.06 -8.82
CA GLY A 76 -6.87 11.66 -9.84
C GLY A 76 -5.52 12.13 -9.31
N SER A 77 -5.51 12.83 -8.17
CA SER A 77 -4.29 13.33 -7.52
C SER A 77 -3.33 12.18 -7.16
N VAL A 78 -3.85 11.10 -6.59
CA VAL A 78 -3.04 9.90 -6.26
C VAL A 78 -2.48 9.26 -7.52
N LYS A 79 -3.28 9.06 -8.58
CA LYS A 79 -2.79 8.48 -9.83
C LYS A 79 -1.70 9.32 -10.48
N TRP A 80 -1.85 10.64 -10.47
CA TRP A 80 -0.82 11.55 -10.96
C TRP A 80 0.45 11.47 -10.12
N PHE A 81 0.33 11.50 -8.78
CA PHE A 81 1.45 11.39 -7.85
C PHE A 81 2.27 10.12 -8.07
N VAL A 82 1.60 8.98 -8.29
CA VAL A 82 2.26 7.71 -8.59
C VAL A 82 3.04 7.75 -9.90
N ARG A 83 2.46 8.35 -10.94
CA ARG A 83 3.13 8.50 -12.24
C ARG A 83 4.37 9.37 -12.08
N GLU A 84 4.26 10.47 -11.34
CA GLU A 84 5.36 11.38 -11.08
C GLU A 84 6.49 10.69 -10.31
N LEU A 85 6.16 9.96 -9.24
CA LEU A 85 7.14 9.18 -8.48
C LEU A 85 7.86 8.14 -9.34
N LYS A 86 7.17 7.49 -10.27
CA LYS A 86 7.78 6.54 -11.22
C LYS A 86 8.73 7.25 -12.18
N ALA A 87 8.36 8.42 -12.69
CA ALA A 87 9.20 9.21 -13.58
C ALA A 87 10.49 9.66 -12.88
N VAL A 88 10.40 10.14 -11.64
CA VAL A 88 11.58 10.54 -10.83
C VAL A 88 12.47 9.34 -10.52
N LYS A 89 11.91 8.21 -10.06
CA LYS A 89 12.70 6.99 -9.80
C LYS A 89 13.43 6.47 -11.05
N GLN A 90 12.78 6.54 -12.22
CA GLN A 90 13.41 6.15 -13.48
C GLN A 90 14.54 7.09 -13.88
N ALA A 91 14.39 8.40 -13.65
CA ALA A 91 15.46 9.37 -13.87
C ALA A 91 16.67 9.15 -12.95
N GLU A 92 16.44 8.84 -11.67
CA GLU A 92 17.51 8.49 -10.73
C GLU A 92 18.23 7.18 -11.11
N ALA A 93 17.46 6.15 -11.52
CA ALA A 93 18.02 4.87 -11.96
C ALA A 93 18.82 4.97 -13.29
N ALA A 94 18.49 5.95 -14.14
CA ALA A 94 19.23 6.21 -15.37
C ALA A 94 20.58 6.91 -15.09
N GLN A 95 20.64 7.82 -14.12
CA GLN A 95 21.89 8.51 -13.76
C GLN A 95 22.90 7.62 -13.02
N LEU A 96 22.46 6.58 -12.32
CA LEU A 96 23.35 5.60 -11.69
C LEU A 96 23.97 4.61 -12.69
N LYS A 97 23.48 4.59 -13.95
CA LYS A 97 23.95 3.70 -15.03
C LYS A 97 24.84 4.39 -16.07
N GLU A 98 25.47 5.52 -15.75
CA GLU A 98 26.65 5.96 -16.50
C GLU A 98 27.93 5.37 -15.90
N PRO A 99 28.44 4.24 -16.43
CA PRO A 99 29.87 3.95 -16.32
C PRO A 99 30.59 4.94 -17.24
N THR A 100 31.49 5.72 -16.65
CA THR A 100 32.87 5.87 -17.14
C THR A 100 33.16 5.21 -18.51
N GLU A 101 32.78 5.86 -19.62
CA GLU A 101 33.29 5.51 -20.95
C GLU A 101 33.37 6.75 -21.86
N SER A 102 34.09 7.77 -21.41
CA SER A 102 34.71 8.75 -22.32
C SER A 102 35.99 9.30 -21.70
N LYS A 103 36.91 8.39 -21.35
CA LYS A 103 38.30 8.76 -21.07
C LYS A 103 39.28 7.64 -21.45
N LYS A 104 39.13 7.07 -22.65
CA LYS A 104 40.23 6.39 -23.35
C LYS A 104 39.87 6.24 -24.82
N THR A 105 40.80 6.63 -25.70
CA THR A 105 40.76 6.50 -27.17
C THR A 105 40.06 7.63 -27.94
N SER A 106 40.68 8.81 -28.00
CA SER A 106 41.51 9.21 -29.15
C SER A 106 42.30 10.47 -28.85
#